data_AF-A0A031G6Z4-F1
#
_entry.id   AF-A0A031G6Z4-F1
#
_cell.length_a   1.000
_cell.length_b   1.000
_cell.length_c   1.000
_cell.angle_alpha   90.00
_cell.angle_beta   90.00
_cell.angle_gamma   90.00
#
_symmetry.space_group_name_H-M   'P 1'
#
loop_
_entity.id
_entity.type
_entity.pdbx_description
1 polymer ?
#
loop_
_entity_poly.entity_id
_entity_poly.type
_entity_poly.pdbx_seq_one_letter_code
_entity_poly.pdbx_strand_id
1 'polypeptide(L)'
;MKLFKPLGDALFWVVHRKPAFYAAIYLINIVCFALMYAFVFSADFKEKIGVIASFYFSVVTVTTLGFGDIIPCLTSTGLILAITSQVLSGVILVGLFLNSLSQKLSDHKDAQTLLAQEAERRSRVASLMVILQPILNINLRSIAEIYKVTSSAERAAYEIRPRDLFTDDYFDQISFLDMYSRNNRYGDNRLLAAVLNEDNSNFKTALDGYITKFSFALPVEILKRLSDLLGHSYLSYPDMALRMHQVGVERDLKVSSRFMAFEHGSKRGNDSISSLRDYHSILLAVIQDIEDHVQGLEVKVNVLLMNHVAPPVASAIVRDTY
;
A
#
# COMPACT_ATOMS: atom_id res chain seq x y z
N MET A 1 16.99 19.88 -41.71
CA MET A 1 16.44 19.25 -40.49
C MET A 1 17.34 19.37 -39.23
N LYS A 2 18.45 20.12 -39.24
CA LYS A 2 19.32 20.34 -38.05
C LYS A 2 19.13 21.70 -37.33
N LEU A 3 18.35 22.63 -37.90
CA LEU A 3 18.16 23.99 -37.34
C LEU A 3 17.01 24.11 -36.33
N PHE A 4 16.07 23.15 -36.28
CA PHE A 4 14.87 23.24 -35.42
C PHE A 4 15.08 22.73 -33.98
N LYS A 5 16.09 21.89 -33.74
CA LYS A 5 16.44 21.38 -32.42
C LYS A 5 16.83 22.47 -31.40
N PRO A 6 17.76 23.40 -31.72
CA PRO A 6 18.17 24.44 -30.77
C PRO A 6 17.05 25.43 -30.43
N LEU A 7 16.10 25.64 -31.35
CA LEU A 7 14.96 26.52 -31.11
C LEU A 7 13.97 25.89 -30.13
N GLY A 8 13.72 24.58 -30.25
CA GLY A 8 12.86 23.84 -29.33
C GLY A 8 13.42 23.80 -27.92
N ASP A 9 14.73 23.58 -27.79
CA ASP A 9 15.42 23.56 -26.48
C ASP A 9 15.41 24.94 -25.81
N ALA A 10 15.59 26.01 -26.59
CA ALA A 10 15.47 27.39 -26.10
C ALA A 10 14.04 27.72 -25.67
N LEU A 11 13.03 27.32 -26.46
CA LEU A 11 11.63 27.55 -26.12
C LEU A 11 11.24 26.81 -24.84
N PHE A 12 11.67 25.55 -24.71
CA PHE A 12 11.46 24.73 -23.52
C PHE A 12 12.08 25.39 -22.27
N TRP A 13 13.31 25.88 -22.40
CA TRP A 13 14.01 26.58 -21.31
C TRP A 13 13.34 27.89 -20.91
N VAL A 14 12.82 28.63 -21.89
CA VAL A 14 12.10 29.89 -21.66
C VAL A 14 10.75 29.65 -21.01
N VAL A 15 10.10 28.49 -21.17
CA VAL A 15 8.75 28.23 -20.63
C VAL A 15 8.75 27.71 -19.18
N HIS A 16 9.83 27.06 -18.73
CA HIS A 16 9.90 26.41 -17.40
C HIS A 16 10.56 27.27 -16.30
N ARG A 17 10.59 28.59 -16.45
CA ARG A 17 11.17 29.48 -15.42
C ARG A 17 10.15 29.80 -14.33
N LYS A 18 10.66 30.20 -13.16
CA LYS A 18 9.80 30.61 -12.04
C LYS A 18 9.00 31.86 -12.44
N PRO A 19 7.74 32.01 -11.99
CA PRO A 19 6.91 33.19 -12.31
C PRO A 19 7.61 34.52 -12.00
N ALA A 20 8.37 34.59 -10.90
CA ALA A 20 9.12 35.77 -10.50
C ALA A 20 10.12 36.26 -11.58
N PHE A 21 10.64 35.37 -12.43
CA PHE A 21 11.55 35.72 -13.51
C PHE A 21 10.86 36.54 -14.60
N TYR A 22 9.68 36.11 -15.07
CA TYR A 22 8.92 36.88 -16.07
C TYR A 22 8.41 38.20 -15.49
N ALA A 23 8.00 38.21 -14.21
CA ALA A 23 7.62 39.43 -13.52
C ALA A 23 8.78 40.45 -13.47
N ALA A 24 10.00 39.99 -13.16
CA ALA A 24 11.19 40.84 -13.18
C ALA A 24 11.50 41.37 -14.58
N ILE A 25 11.42 40.51 -15.62
CA ILE A 25 11.64 40.95 -17.02
C ILE A 25 10.56 41.96 -17.45
N TYR A 26 9.31 41.77 -17.04
CA TYR A 26 8.22 42.71 -17.31
C TYR A 26 8.46 44.09 -16.69
N LEU A 27 8.93 44.14 -15.44
CA LEU A 27 9.32 45.39 -14.79
C LEU A 27 10.54 46.05 -15.46
N ILE A 28 11.54 45.26 -15.85
CA ILE A 28 12.71 45.75 -16.59
C ILE A 28 12.28 46.32 -17.95
N ASN A 29 11.37 45.65 -18.65
CA ASN A 29 10.81 46.12 -19.92
C ASN A 29 10.21 47.53 -19.78
N ILE A 30 9.39 47.76 -18.75
CA ILE A 30 8.82 49.09 -18.46
C ILE A 30 9.92 50.14 -18.32
N VAL A 31 10.94 49.87 -17.52
CA VAL A 31 12.04 50.82 -17.26
C VAL A 31 12.87 51.06 -18.53
N CYS A 32 13.21 50.01 -19.28
CA CYS A 32 13.99 50.12 -20.51
C CYS A 32 13.25 50.96 -21.57
N PHE A 33 11.97 50.70 -21.81
CA PHE A 33 11.18 51.48 -22.77
C PHE A 33 10.94 52.92 -22.28
N ALA A 34 10.74 53.13 -20.98
CA ALA A 34 10.63 54.46 -20.40
C ALA A 34 11.89 55.31 -20.66
N LEU A 35 13.07 54.74 -20.46
CA LEU A 35 14.35 55.40 -20.75
C LEU A 35 14.51 55.65 -22.25
N MET A 36 14.12 54.69 -23.09
CA MET A 36 14.18 54.84 -24.55
C MET A 36 13.27 55.98 -25.03
N TYR A 37 12.05 56.10 -24.50
CA TYR A 37 11.15 57.22 -24.82
C TYR A 37 11.70 58.56 -24.31
N ALA A 38 12.31 58.59 -23.13
CA ALA A 38 12.84 59.82 -22.54
C ALA A 38 14.10 60.35 -23.24
N PHE A 39 15.00 59.47 -23.67
CA PHE A 39 16.32 59.87 -24.18
C PHE A 39 16.45 59.80 -25.71
N VAL A 40 15.75 58.87 -26.35
CA VAL A 40 15.84 58.67 -27.81
C VAL A 40 14.69 59.37 -28.52
N PHE A 41 13.46 59.16 -28.04
CA PHE A 41 12.24 59.57 -28.76
C PHE A 41 11.52 60.79 -28.15
N SER A 42 12.14 61.54 -27.23
CA SER A 42 11.44 62.61 -26.48
C SER A 42 10.83 63.70 -27.38
N ALA A 43 11.41 63.94 -28.55
CA ALA A 43 10.95 64.91 -29.53
C ALA A 43 9.96 64.34 -30.57
N ASP A 44 9.75 63.02 -30.59
CA ASP A 44 8.86 62.33 -31.54
C ASP A 44 7.42 62.23 -31.02
N PHE A 45 7.08 62.96 -29.97
CA PHE A 45 5.71 63.10 -29.44
C PHE A 45 5.14 64.46 -29.85
N LYS A 46 3.80 64.60 -29.85
CA LYS A 46 3.15 65.89 -30.19
C LYS A 46 3.62 67.04 -29.29
N GLU A 47 3.82 66.74 -28.02
CA GLU A 47 4.47 67.62 -27.06
C GLU A 47 5.71 66.91 -26.52
N LYS A 48 6.82 67.64 -26.36
CA LYS A 48 8.07 67.05 -25.86
C LYS A 48 7.86 66.52 -24.44
N ILE A 49 8.07 65.22 -24.26
CA ILE A 49 7.87 64.56 -22.96
C ILE A 49 9.15 64.51 -22.13
N GLY A 50 9.00 64.65 -20.81
CA GLY A 50 10.07 64.43 -19.84
C GLY A 50 10.17 62.97 -19.37
N VAL A 51 11.11 62.68 -18.47
CA VAL A 51 11.37 61.33 -17.93
C VAL A 51 10.14 60.72 -17.24
N ILE A 52 9.44 61.51 -16.42
CA ILE A 52 8.26 61.04 -15.67
C ILE A 52 7.11 60.70 -16.63
N ALA A 53 6.82 61.57 -17.59
CA ALA A 53 5.81 61.34 -18.62
C ALA A 53 6.15 60.13 -19.50
N SER A 54 7.44 59.90 -19.78
CA SER A 54 7.92 58.72 -20.53
C SER A 54 7.74 57.42 -19.76
N PHE A 55 7.97 57.44 -18.44
CA PHE A 55 7.71 56.28 -17.58
C PHE A 55 6.22 55.96 -17.50
N TYR A 56 5.38 56.98 -17.30
CA TYR A 56 3.94 56.84 -17.33
C TYR A 56 3.45 56.28 -18.67
N PHE A 57 3.91 56.84 -19.79
CA PHE A 57 3.58 56.33 -21.13
C PHE A 57 3.97 54.86 -21.29
N SER A 58 5.20 54.48 -20.89
CA SER A 58 5.67 53.10 -20.92
C SER A 58 4.77 52.15 -20.14
N VAL A 59 4.36 52.51 -18.92
CA VAL A 59 3.43 51.72 -18.10
C VAL A 59 2.09 51.56 -18.81
N VAL A 60 1.46 52.66 -19.22
CA VAL A 60 0.14 52.70 -19.86
C VAL A 60 0.13 51.91 -21.17
N THR A 61 1.21 51.98 -21.94
CA THR A 61 1.38 51.24 -23.20
C THR A 61 1.55 49.75 -22.97
N VAL A 62 2.45 49.32 -22.07
CA VAL A 62 2.68 47.87 -21.85
C VAL A 62 1.48 47.18 -21.18
N THR A 63 0.73 47.91 -20.34
CA THR A 63 -0.52 47.40 -19.75
C THR A 63 -1.69 47.50 -20.72
N THR A 64 -1.47 47.98 -21.95
CA THR A 64 -2.50 48.15 -22.99
C THR A 64 -3.68 49.05 -22.58
N LEU A 65 -3.46 49.95 -21.60
CA LEU A 65 -4.50 50.87 -21.13
C LEU A 65 -4.76 51.99 -22.15
N GLY A 66 -3.69 52.56 -22.71
CA GLY A 66 -3.76 53.49 -23.83
C GLY A 66 -4.68 54.71 -23.64
N PHE A 67 -4.56 55.43 -22.52
CA PHE A 67 -5.44 56.56 -22.18
C PHE A 67 -5.51 57.68 -23.23
N GLY A 68 -4.49 57.81 -24.08
CA GLY A 68 -4.48 58.74 -25.22
C GLY A 68 -4.17 60.19 -24.85
N ASP A 69 -3.75 60.44 -23.61
CA ASP A 69 -3.30 61.72 -23.09
C ASP A 69 -1.89 62.10 -23.59
N ILE A 70 -1.01 61.11 -23.77
CA ILE A 70 0.28 61.28 -24.44
C ILE A 70 0.19 60.68 -25.85
N ILE A 71 0.37 61.54 -26.86
CA ILE A 71 0.14 61.17 -28.27
C ILE A 71 1.47 61.12 -29.04
N PRO A 72 1.90 59.93 -29.50
CA PRO A 72 3.10 59.78 -30.35
C PRO A 72 2.87 60.35 -31.75
N CYS A 73 3.90 60.91 -32.38
CA CYS A 73 3.83 61.35 -33.77
C CYS A 73 3.95 60.15 -34.72
N LEU A 74 2.94 59.97 -35.58
CA LEU A 74 2.86 58.87 -36.54
C LEU A 74 3.88 58.98 -37.69
N THR A 75 4.61 60.09 -37.78
CA THR A 75 5.68 60.30 -38.77
C THR A 75 6.99 59.60 -38.39
N SER A 76 7.21 59.28 -37.12
CA SER A 76 8.42 58.61 -36.65
C SER A 76 8.24 57.08 -36.69
N THR A 77 8.76 56.45 -37.74
CA THR A 77 8.70 54.98 -37.90
C THR A 77 9.39 54.24 -36.76
N GLY A 78 10.47 54.81 -36.20
CA GLY A 78 11.20 54.24 -35.08
C GLY A 78 10.36 54.19 -33.78
N LEU A 79 9.60 55.25 -33.50
CA LEU A 79 8.71 55.31 -32.34
C LEU A 79 7.56 54.30 -32.45
N ILE A 80 6.98 54.15 -33.66
CA ILE A 80 5.94 53.15 -33.91
C ILE A 80 6.48 51.72 -33.68
N LEU A 81 7.68 51.44 -34.19
CA LEU A 81 8.33 50.13 -33.99
C LEU A 81 8.64 49.87 -32.51
N ALA A 82 9.10 50.88 -31.78
CA ALA A 82 9.29 50.81 -30.33
C ALA A 82 7.99 50.46 -29.60
N ILE A 83 6.93 51.22 -29.81
CA ILE A 83 5.62 51.02 -29.15
C ILE A 83 5.07 49.62 -29.46
N THR A 84 5.06 49.24 -30.74
CA THR A 84 4.56 47.92 -31.16
C THR A 84 5.38 46.78 -30.56
N SER A 85 6.72 46.91 -30.55
CA SER A 85 7.59 45.92 -29.91
C SER A 85 7.37 45.81 -28.40
N GLN A 86 7.12 46.95 -27.73
CA GLN A 86 6.83 46.99 -26.30
C GLN A 86 5.53 46.22 -26.01
N VAL A 87 4.45 46.55 -26.71
CA VAL A 87 3.14 45.91 -26.51
C VAL A 87 3.24 44.41 -26.77
N LEU A 88 3.87 44.00 -27.87
CA LEU A 88 4.04 42.58 -28.19
C LEU A 88 4.85 41.85 -27.12
N SER A 89 5.97 42.43 -26.68
CA SER A 89 6.79 41.87 -25.62
C SER A 89 6.05 41.78 -24.27
N GLY A 90 5.25 42.80 -23.92
CA GLY A 90 4.44 42.82 -22.71
C GLY A 90 3.41 41.71 -22.68
N VAL A 91 2.64 41.56 -23.76
CA VAL A 91 1.62 40.49 -23.88
C VAL A 91 2.25 39.10 -23.78
N ILE A 92 3.38 38.88 -24.46
CA ILE A 92 4.10 37.59 -24.39
C ILE A 92 4.58 37.32 -22.96
N LEU A 93 5.17 38.30 -22.29
CA LEU A 93 5.67 38.15 -20.92
C LEU A 93 4.56 37.86 -19.91
N VAL A 94 3.42 38.54 -20.01
CA VAL A 94 2.25 38.27 -19.17
C VAL A 94 1.70 36.87 -19.43
N GLY A 95 1.61 36.45 -20.70
CA GLY A 95 1.19 35.08 -21.05
C GLY A 95 2.12 34.01 -20.46
N LEU A 96 3.44 34.20 -20.58
CA LEU A 96 4.44 33.31 -19.99
C LEU A 96 4.37 33.30 -18.46
N PHE A 97 4.18 34.46 -17.83
CA PHE A 97 3.99 34.58 -16.39
C PHE A 97 2.77 33.75 -15.92
N LEU A 98 1.61 33.96 -16.54
CA LEU A 98 0.38 33.24 -16.20
C LEU A 98 0.51 31.74 -16.44
N ASN A 99 1.16 31.31 -17.53
CA ASN A 99 1.42 29.91 -17.80
C ASN A 99 2.28 29.28 -16.67
N SER A 100 3.39 29.91 -16.31
CA SER A 100 4.27 29.40 -15.25
C SER A 100 3.61 29.36 -13.88
N LEU A 101 2.69 30.31 -13.62
CA LEU A 101 1.91 30.35 -12.38
C LEU A 101 0.87 29.23 -12.35
N SER A 102 0.18 29.00 -13.46
CA SER A 102 -0.79 27.92 -13.63
C SER A 102 -0.14 26.55 -13.41
N GLN A 103 1.02 26.32 -14.03
CA GLN A 103 1.79 25.07 -13.86
C GLN A 103 2.13 24.81 -12.39
N LYS A 104 2.70 25.81 -11.69
CA LYS A 104 3.01 25.65 -10.26
C LYS A 104 1.79 25.33 -9.40
N LEU A 105 0.65 25.98 -9.67
CA LEU A 105 -0.59 25.72 -8.94
C LEU A 105 -1.13 24.32 -9.25
N SER A 106 -1.00 23.85 -10.49
CA SER A 106 -1.34 22.48 -10.87
C SER A 106 -0.45 21.49 -10.13
N ASP A 107 0.87 21.65 -10.19
CA ASP A 107 1.82 20.73 -9.55
C ASP A 107 1.56 20.58 -8.05
N HIS A 108 1.25 21.70 -7.36
CA HIS A 108 0.89 21.66 -5.94
C HIS A 108 -0.42 20.94 -5.67
N LYS A 109 -1.45 21.15 -6.52
CA LYS A 109 -2.72 20.45 -6.40
C LYS A 109 -2.57 18.96 -6.71
N ASP A 110 -1.82 18.61 -7.76
CA ASP A 110 -1.56 17.25 -8.18
C ASP A 110 -0.77 16.49 -7.10
N ALA A 111 0.23 17.12 -6.48
CA ALA A 111 0.92 16.54 -5.34
C ALA A 111 -0.02 16.28 -4.15
N GLN A 112 -0.93 17.22 -3.85
CA GLN A 112 -1.91 17.05 -2.76
C GLN A 112 -2.94 15.96 -3.05
N THR A 113 -3.44 15.86 -4.29
CA THR A 113 -4.42 14.84 -4.68
C THR A 113 -3.80 13.45 -4.66
N LEU A 114 -2.55 13.30 -5.10
CA LEU A 114 -1.82 12.03 -5.02
C LEU A 114 -1.67 11.57 -3.57
N LEU A 115 -1.24 12.46 -2.66
CA LEU A 115 -1.12 12.14 -1.23
C LEU A 115 -2.48 11.76 -0.61
N ALA A 116 -3.55 12.46 -0.97
CA ALA A 116 -4.90 12.15 -0.50
C ALA A 116 -5.39 10.78 -1.00
N GLN A 117 -5.14 10.46 -2.27
CA GLN A 117 -5.49 9.17 -2.87
C GLN A 117 -4.69 8.02 -2.23
N GLU A 118 -3.40 8.21 -1.96
CA GLU A 118 -2.57 7.23 -1.26
C GLU A 118 -3.06 6.97 0.17
N ALA A 119 -3.41 8.03 0.91
CA ALA A 119 -3.97 7.91 2.25
C ALA A 119 -5.33 7.18 2.25
N GLU A 120 -6.22 7.50 1.30
CA GLU A 120 -7.49 6.81 1.14
C GLU A 120 -7.29 5.33 0.80
N ARG A 121 -6.39 5.03 -0.15
CA ARG A 121 -6.04 3.65 -0.52
C ARG A 121 -5.51 2.88 0.69
N ARG A 122 -4.62 3.47 1.48
CA ARG A 122 -4.06 2.85 2.69
C ARG A 122 -5.14 2.57 3.73
N SER A 123 -6.03 3.53 3.98
CA SER A 123 -7.18 3.39 4.89
C SER A 123 -8.14 2.29 4.44
N ARG A 124 -8.40 2.20 3.12
CA ARG A 124 -9.23 1.15 2.55
C ARG A 124 -8.62 -0.23 2.77
N VAL A 125 -7.33 -0.41 2.51
CA VAL A 125 -6.64 -1.69 2.75
C VAL A 125 -6.66 -2.05 4.24
N ALA A 126 -6.39 -1.10 5.14
CA ALA A 126 -6.47 -1.32 6.58
C ALA A 126 -7.87 -1.79 7.02
N SER A 127 -8.92 -1.19 6.49
CA SER A 127 -10.31 -1.60 6.78
C SER A 127 -10.58 -3.04 6.32
N LEU A 128 -10.02 -3.45 5.18
CA LEU A 128 -10.11 -4.83 4.70
C LEU A 128 -9.35 -5.80 5.61
N MET A 129 -8.16 -5.42 6.08
CA MET A 129 -7.38 -6.22 7.03
C MET A 129 -8.13 -6.45 8.36
N VAL A 130 -8.86 -5.45 8.85
CA VAL A 130 -9.73 -5.60 10.04
C VAL A 130 -10.84 -6.63 9.79
N ILE A 131 -11.42 -6.68 8.59
CA ILE A 131 -12.45 -7.67 8.21
C ILE A 131 -11.84 -9.08 8.09
N LEU A 132 -10.58 -9.19 7.67
CA LEU A 132 -9.86 -10.46 7.56
C LEU A 132 -9.55 -11.09 8.93
N GLN A 133 -9.25 -10.27 9.94
CA GLN A 133 -8.87 -10.73 11.28
C GLN A 133 -9.80 -11.81 11.88
N PRO A 134 -11.14 -11.65 11.94
CA PRO A 134 -12.03 -12.69 12.47
C PRO A 134 -11.98 -13.99 11.68
N ILE A 135 -11.67 -13.95 10.38
CA ILE A 135 -11.51 -15.14 9.54
C ILE A 135 -10.26 -15.91 9.95
N LEU A 136 -9.13 -15.23 10.12
CA LEU A 136 -7.89 -15.88 10.60
C LEU A 136 -8.04 -16.44 12.01
N ASN A 137 -8.81 -15.79 12.87
CA ASN A 137 -9.06 -16.26 14.23
C ASN A 137 -9.74 -17.63 14.29
N ILE A 138 -10.53 -18.02 13.28
CA ILE A 138 -11.11 -19.38 13.18
C ILE A 138 -9.99 -20.42 13.12
N ASN A 139 -9.01 -20.19 12.24
CA ASN A 139 -7.88 -21.09 12.06
C ASN A 139 -6.90 -21.03 13.24
N LEU A 140 -6.57 -19.84 13.73
CA LEU A 140 -5.67 -19.65 14.87
C LEU A 140 -6.21 -20.31 16.14
N ARG A 141 -7.53 -20.23 16.39
CA ARG A 141 -8.15 -20.94 17.50
C ARG A 141 -7.99 -22.45 17.37
N SER A 142 -8.26 -22.99 16.18
CA SER A 142 -8.14 -24.43 15.91
C SER A 142 -6.70 -24.93 16.10
N ILE A 143 -5.73 -24.12 15.69
CA ILE A 143 -4.29 -24.36 15.89
C ILE A 143 -3.88 -24.28 17.36
N ALA A 144 -4.40 -23.29 18.10
CA ALA A 144 -4.09 -23.16 19.53
C ALA A 144 -4.62 -24.34 20.35
N GLU A 145 -5.77 -24.89 19.95
CA GLU A 145 -6.40 -26.01 20.64
C GLU A 145 -5.56 -27.30 20.54
N ILE A 146 -4.81 -27.50 19.45
CA ILE A 146 -3.99 -28.71 19.27
C ILE A 146 -2.58 -28.61 19.90
N TYR A 147 -2.24 -27.49 20.54
CA TYR A 147 -0.96 -27.27 21.21
C TYR A 147 -1.08 -27.26 22.73
N LYS A 148 -0.08 -27.83 23.41
CA LYS A 148 0.00 -27.79 24.87
C LYS A 148 1.09 -26.86 25.35
N VAL A 149 0.75 -26.09 26.36
CA VAL A 149 1.69 -25.28 27.13
C VAL A 149 1.80 -25.85 28.54
N THR A 150 3.03 -26.02 29.03
CA THR A 150 3.28 -26.24 30.46
C THR A 150 3.65 -24.91 31.08
N SER A 151 3.01 -24.53 32.18
CA SER A 151 3.30 -23.27 32.89
C SER A 151 3.34 -23.50 34.39
N SER A 152 4.25 -22.78 35.06
CA SER A 152 4.36 -22.77 36.52
C SER A 152 3.28 -21.92 37.21
N ALA A 153 2.50 -21.14 36.44
CA ALA A 153 1.41 -20.32 36.96
C ALA A 153 0.04 -20.94 36.63
N GLU A 154 -0.80 -21.10 37.67
CA GLU A 154 -2.16 -21.62 37.56
C GLU A 154 -3.08 -20.56 36.93
N ARG A 155 -3.28 -20.65 35.61
CA ARG A 155 -4.20 -19.78 34.84
C ARG A 155 -5.07 -20.64 33.93
N ALA A 156 -6.30 -20.21 33.69
CA ALA A 156 -7.21 -20.93 32.80
C ALA A 156 -6.82 -20.80 31.31
N ALA A 157 -6.19 -19.68 30.93
CA ALA A 157 -5.78 -19.38 29.56
C ALA A 157 -4.52 -18.49 29.52
N TYR A 158 -3.79 -18.56 28.42
CA TYR A 158 -2.69 -17.65 28.08
C TYR A 158 -2.95 -16.95 26.74
N GLU A 159 -2.78 -15.64 26.73
CA GLU A 159 -2.69 -14.86 25.49
C GLU A 159 -1.25 -14.94 24.96
N ILE A 160 -1.08 -15.52 23.79
CA ILE A 160 0.22 -15.70 23.14
C ILE A 160 0.15 -15.10 21.74
N ARG A 161 1.23 -14.44 21.28
CA ARG A 161 1.29 -14.02 19.87
C ARG A 161 1.56 -15.24 18.99
N PRO A 162 0.93 -15.35 17.80
CA PRO A 162 1.15 -16.46 16.87
C PRO A 162 2.63 -16.79 16.62
N ARG A 163 3.48 -15.77 16.49
CA ARG A 163 4.93 -15.95 16.29
C ARG A 163 5.64 -16.63 17.47
N ASP A 164 5.14 -16.41 18.68
CA ASP A 164 5.68 -16.99 19.92
C ASP A 164 5.07 -18.38 20.18
N LEU A 165 3.97 -18.71 19.51
CA LEU A 165 3.32 -20.02 19.55
C LEU A 165 4.03 -21.03 18.63
N PHE A 166 4.41 -20.62 17.41
CA PHE A 166 4.97 -21.51 16.39
C PHE A 166 6.46 -21.79 16.56
N THR A 167 6.81 -22.38 17.71
CA THR A 167 8.17 -22.80 18.06
C THR A 167 8.49 -24.21 17.56
N ASP A 168 9.75 -24.63 17.66
CA ASP A 168 10.14 -26.01 17.33
C ASP A 168 9.40 -27.04 18.20
N ASP A 169 9.15 -26.74 19.48
CA ASP A 169 8.36 -27.59 20.38
C ASP A 169 6.90 -27.71 19.89
N TYR A 170 6.29 -26.62 19.43
CA TYR A 170 4.96 -26.65 18.80
C TYR A 170 4.92 -27.61 17.62
N PHE A 171 5.92 -27.51 16.72
CA PHE A 171 6.01 -28.36 15.54
C PHE A 171 6.24 -29.84 15.91
N ASP A 172 7.06 -30.11 16.92
CA ASP A 172 7.31 -31.46 17.41
C ASP A 172 6.02 -32.08 17.98
N GLN A 173 5.24 -31.33 18.77
CA GLN A 173 4.00 -31.81 19.37
C GLN A 173 2.92 -32.14 18.32
N ILE A 174 2.67 -31.24 17.39
CA ILE A 174 1.60 -31.44 16.38
C ILE A 174 1.97 -32.49 15.33
N SER A 175 3.26 -32.74 15.08
CA SER A 175 3.69 -33.84 14.19
C SER A 175 3.25 -35.22 14.69
N PHE A 176 3.03 -35.36 16.00
CA PHE A 176 2.56 -36.59 16.64
C PHE A 176 1.06 -36.61 16.96
N LEU A 177 0.30 -35.63 16.46
CA LEU A 177 -1.13 -35.52 16.74
C LEU A 177 -1.89 -36.77 16.30
N ASP A 178 -2.66 -37.35 17.23
CA ASP A 178 -3.53 -38.49 16.95
C ASP A 178 -4.87 -38.03 16.38
N MET A 179 -4.99 -38.08 15.06
CA MET A 179 -6.19 -37.64 14.34
C MET A 179 -7.45 -38.46 14.65
N TYR A 180 -7.30 -39.65 15.21
CA TYR A 180 -8.42 -40.53 15.59
C TYR A 180 -8.79 -40.42 17.06
N SER A 181 -8.11 -39.55 17.81
CA SER A 181 -8.45 -39.29 19.20
C SER A 181 -9.88 -38.75 19.31
N ARG A 182 -10.63 -39.30 20.26
CA ARG A 182 -11.96 -38.84 20.64
C ARG A 182 -11.92 -37.83 21.79
N ASN A 183 -10.75 -37.65 22.41
CA ASN A 183 -10.55 -36.67 23.46
C ASN A 183 -10.33 -35.27 22.84
N ASN A 184 -11.42 -34.57 22.53
CA ASN A 184 -11.39 -33.21 21.96
C ASN A 184 -12.49 -32.34 22.58
N ARG A 185 -12.60 -31.07 22.14
CA ARG A 185 -13.54 -30.08 22.71
C ARG A 185 -15.02 -30.49 22.70
N TYR A 186 -15.41 -31.49 21.90
CA TYR A 186 -16.77 -32.02 21.84
C TYR A 186 -16.94 -33.35 22.60
N GLY A 187 -15.92 -33.79 23.34
CA GLY A 187 -15.90 -35.06 24.08
C GLY A 187 -15.83 -36.30 23.18
N ASP A 188 -16.04 -37.47 23.78
CA ASP A 188 -15.72 -38.78 23.17
C ASP A 188 -16.52 -39.15 21.89
N ASN A 189 -17.51 -38.34 21.52
CA ASN A 189 -18.44 -38.67 20.43
C ASN A 189 -17.93 -38.34 19.03
N ARG A 190 -16.89 -37.51 18.88
CA ARG A 190 -16.37 -37.11 17.55
C ARG A 190 -14.87 -37.36 17.46
N LEU A 191 -14.38 -37.75 16.28
CA LEU A 191 -12.94 -37.86 16.02
C LEU A 191 -12.33 -36.46 15.89
N LEU A 192 -11.10 -36.27 16.36
CA LEU A 192 -10.36 -35.02 16.20
C LEU A 192 -10.26 -34.59 14.73
N ALA A 193 -9.99 -35.53 13.82
CA ALA A 193 -9.98 -35.26 12.38
C ALA A 193 -11.31 -34.69 11.87
N ALA A 194 -12.45 -35.11 12.42
CA ALA A 194 -13.76 -34.58 12.02
C ALA A 194 -13.92 -33.13 12.45
N VAL A 195 -13.47 -32.80 13.67
CA VAL A 195 -13.51 -31.44 14.21
C VAL A 195 -12.61 -30.51 13.41
N LEU A 196 -11.35 -30.91 13.19
CA LEU A 196 -10.39 -30.10 12.43
C LEU A 196 -10.82 -29.94 10.96
N ASN A 197 -11.45 -30.96 10.37
CA ASN A 197 -11.98 -30.85 9.02
C ASN A 197 -13.13 -29.83 8.92
N GLU A 198 -14.04 -29.84 9.90
CA GLU A 198 -15.14 -28.86 9.99
C GLU A 198 -14.60 -27.43 10.14
N ASP A 199 -13.65 -27.23 11.07
CA ASP A 199 -13.02 -25.92 11.28
C ASP A 199 -12.24 -25.43 10.05
N ASN A 200 -11.48 -26.33 9.39
CA ASN A 200 -10.78 -26.00 8.15
C ASN A 200 -11.73 -25.69 7.00
N SER A 201 -12.86 -26.39 6.90
CA SER A 201 -13.88 -26.11 5.89
C SER A 201 -14.50 -24.73 6.11
N ASN A 202 -14.86 -24.40 7.36
CA ASN A 202 -15.40 -23.09 7.72
C ASN A 202 -14.40 -21.97 7.42
N PHE A 203 -13.13 -22.17 7.78
CA PHE A 203 -12.06 -21.23 7.46
C PHE A 203 -11.88 -21.05 5.95
N LYS A 204 -11.80 -22.14 5.17
CA LYS A 204 -11.69 -22.10 3.71
C LYS A 204 -12.84 -21.33 3.08
N THR A 205 -14.09 -21.63 3.44
CA THR A 205 -15.27 -20.95 2.90
C THR A 205 -15.27 -19.46 3.24
N ALA A 206 -14.93 -19.08 4.47
CA ALA A 206 -14.87 -17.69 4.87
C ALA A 206 -13.75 -16.92 4.14
N LEU A 207 -12.56 -17.52 4.02
CA LEU A 207 -11.41 -16.93 3.35
C LEU A 207 -11.64 -16.82 1.83
N ASP A 208 -12.18 -17.85 1.19
CA ASP A 208 -12.54 -17.82 -0.23
C ASP A 208 -13.60 -16.75 -0.53
N GLY A 209 -14.63 -16.64 0.32
CA GLY A 209 -15.64 -15.58 0.22
C GLY A 209 -15.04 -14.18 0.37
N TYR A 210 -14.07 -14.01 1.27
CA TYR A 210 -13.35 -12.76 1.45
C TYR A 210 -12.49 -12.42 0.22
N ILE A 211 -11.69 -13.37 -0.27
CA ILE A 211 -10.84 -13.21 -1.47
C ILE A 211 -11.70 -12.84 -2.67
N THR A 212 -12.77 -13.59 -2.91
CA THR A 212 -13.70 -13.35 -4.04
C THR A 212 -14.29 -11.95 -3.97
N LYS A 213 -14.73 -11.51 -2.78
CA LYS A 213 -15.37 -10.21 -2.59
C LYS A 213 -14.39 -9.03 -2.71
N PHE A 214 -13.14 -9.19 -2.28
CA PHE A 214 -12.20 -8.09 -2.10
C PHE A 214 -10.95 -8.16 -2.99
N SER A 215 -10.85 -9.14 -3.90
CA SER A 215 -9.72 -9.35 -4.81
C SER A 215 -9.25 -8.09 -5.55
N PHE A 216 -10.18 -7.27 -6.05
CA PHE A 216 -9.86 -6.03 -6.78
C PHE A 216 -9.34 -4.89 -5.89
N ALA A 217 -9.61 -4.94 -4.59
CA ALA A 217 -9.25 -3.87 -3.65
C ALA A 217 -7.97 -4.17 -2.86
N LEU A 218 -7.52 -5.43 -2.84
CA LEU A 218 -6.34 -5.87 -2.12
C LEU A 218 -5.06 -5.70 -2.95
N PRO A 219 -3.91 -5.40 -2.31
CA PRO A 219 -2.61 -5.53 -2.94
C PRO A 219 -2.38 -6.97 -3.44
N VAL A 220 -1.74 -7.11 -4.61
CA VAL A 220 -1.47 -8.41 -5.26
C VAL A 220 -0.65 -9.34 -4.35
N GLU A 221 0.28 -8.79 -3.58
CA GLU A 221 1.11 -9.56 -2.64
C GLU A 221 0.29 -10.20 -1.53
N ILE A 222 -0.65 -9.44 -0.93
CA ILE A 222 -1.57 -9.95 0.09
C ILE A 222 -2.49 -10.99 -0.54
N LEU A 223 -3.07 -10.69 -1.71
CA LEU A 223 -3.95 -11.61 -2.42
C LEU A 223 -3.27 -12.96 -2.70
N LYS A 224 -2.01 -12.93 -3.13
CA LYS A 224 -1.20 -14.13 -3.35
C LYS A 224 -1.05 -14.94 -2.05
N ARG A 225 -0.65 -14.31 -0.95
CA ARG A 225 -0.51 -15.00 0.35
C ARG A 225 -1.82 -15.61 0.85
N LEU A 226 -2.93 -14.90 0.69
CA LEU A 226 -4.26 -15.44 1.05
C LEU A 226 -4.65 -16.63 0.15
N SER A 227 -4.35 -16.57 -1.14
CA SER A 227 -4.56 -17.68 -2.07
C SER A 227 -3.69 -18.89 -1.73
N ASP A 228 -2.41 -18.66 -1.42
CA ASP A 228 -1.47 -19.70 -1.00
C ASP A 228 -1.93 -20.35 0.31
N LEU A 229 -2.40 -19.54 1.27
CA LEU A 229 -2.96 -20.02 2.55
C LEU A 229 -4.23 -20.86 2.35
N LEU A 230 -5.14 -20.40 1.49
CA LEU A 230 -6.40 -21.10 1.15
C LEU A 230 -6.14 -22.46 0.48
N GLY A 231 -5.17 -22.50 -0.45
CA GLY A 231 -4.84 -23.68 -1.25
C GLY A 231 -3.85 -24.64 -0.58
N HIS A 232 -3.33 -24.33 0.59
CA HIS A 232 -2.28 -25.13 1.22
C HIS A 232 -2.78 -26.53 1.64
N SER A 233 -1.96 -27.55 1.38
CA SER A 233 -2.29 -28.97 1.64
C SER A 233 -2.54 -29.29 3.12
N TYR A 234 -1.95 -28.50 4.04
CA TYR A 234 -2.18 -28.57 5.48
C TYR A 234 -3.67 -28.65 5.84
N LEU A 235 -4.49 -27.82 5.19
CA LEU A 235 -5.91 -27.74 5.46
C LEU A 235 -6.70 -28.97 4.98
N SER A 236 -6.07 -29.90 4.28
CA SER A 236 -6.67 -31.12 3.72
C SER A 236 -6.27 -32.38 4.49
N TYR A 237 -5.30 -32.30 5.42
CA TYR A 237 -4.89 -33.47 6.21
C TYR A 237 -6.02 -34.10 7.05
N PRO A 238 -6.90 -33.34 7.73
CA PRO A 238 -7.99 -33.95 8.47
C PRO A 238 -8.97 -34.73 7.59
N ASP A 239 -9.30 -34.21 6.41
CA ASP A 239 -10.13 -34.90 5.43
C ASP A 239 -9.49 -36.20 4.93
N MET A 240 -8.19 -36.16 4.62
CA MET A 240 -7.43 -37.35 4.25
C MET A 240 -7.45 -38.41 5.36
N ALA A 241 -7.28 -37.99 6.62
CA ALA A 241 -7.34 -38.86 7.78
C ALA A 241 -8.73 -39.52 7.92
N LEU A 242 -9.82 -38.77 7.73
CA LEU A 242 -11.18 -39.32 7.77
C LEU A 242 -11.43 -40.38 6.69
N ARG A 243 -11.02 -40.10 5.44
CA ARG A 243 -11.16 -41.07 4.34
C ARG A 243 -10.38 -42.34 4.62
N MET A 244 -9.16 -42.21 5.12
CA MET A 244 -8.31 -43.35 5.46
C MET A 244 -8.87 -44.14 6.66
N HIS A 245 -9.45 -43.46 7.66
CA HIS A 245 -10.15 -44.11 8.75
C HIS A 245 -11.33 -44.96 8.26
N GLN A 246 -12.15 -44.42 7.35
CA GLN A 246 -13.28 -45.13 6.76
C GLN A 246 -12.82 -46.40 6.02
N VAL A 247 -11.83 -46.28 5.14
CA VAL A 247 -11.25 -47.43 4.42
C VAL A 247 -10.66 -48.47 5.39
N GLY A 248 -9.99 -48.00 6.46
CA GLY A 248 -9.46 -48.85 7.51
C GLY A 248 -10.52 -49.68 8.20
N VAL A 249 -11.63 -49.04 8.59
CA VAL A 249 -12.78 -49.71 9.22
C VAL A 249 -13.45 -50.69 8.27
N GLU A 250 -13.68 -50.30 7.00
CA GLU A 250 -14.33 -51.15 6.01
C GLU A 250 -13.53 -52.41 5.65
N ARG A 251 -12.21 -52.32 5.68
CA ARG A 251 -11.29 -53.40 5.26
C ARG A 251 -10.59 -54.10 6.42
N ASP A 252 -10.95 -53.78 7.66
CA ASP A 252 -10.28 -54.26 8.88
C ASP A 252 -8.75 -54.05 8.85
N LEU A 253 -8.32 -52.89 8.34
CA LEU A 253 -6.91 -52.50 8.22
C LEU A 253 -6.52 -51.52 9.32
N LYS A 254 -5.37 -51.75 9.95
CA LYS A 254 -4.77 -50.79 10.87
C LYS A 254 -4.16 -49.63 10.08
N VAL A 255 -4.75 -48.45 10.22
CA VAL A 255 -4.32 -47.22 9.54
C VAL A 255 -3.53 -46.35 10.52
N SER A 256 -2.44 -45.74 10.04
CA SER A 256 -1.72 -44.72 10.82
C SER A 256 -2.69 -43.62 11.23
N SER A 257 -2.61 -43.15 12.48
CA SER A 257 -3.36 -41.98 12.93
C SER A 257 -2.57 -40.68 12.80
N ARG A 258 -1.31 -40.76 12.37
CA ARG A 258 -0.40 -39.64 12.15
C ARG A 258 -0.35 -39.34 10.65
N PHE A 259 -0.91 -38.20 10.27
CA PHE A 259 -1.09 -37.77 8.87
C PHE A 259 -0.29 -36.53 8.48
N MET A 260 0.18 -35.76 9.47
CA MET A 260 1.04 -34.60 9.21
C MET A 260 2.47 -35.10 8.96
N ALA A 261 3.17 -34.45 8.01
CA ALA A 261 4.53 -34.81 7.64
C ALA A 261 5.45 -34.83 8.89
N PHE A 262 6.40 -35.77 8.92
CA PHE A 262 7.43 -35.86 9.96
C PHE A 262 8.41 -34.68 9.84
N GLU A 263 7.98 -33.48 10.21
CA GLU A 263 8.87 -32.37 10.51
C GLU A 263 9.13 -32.38 12.02
N HIS A 264 10.40 -32.49 12.41
CA HIS A 264 10.84 -32.43 13.80
C HIS A 264 11.98 -31.41 13.91
N GLY A 265 12.21 -30.83 15.08
CA GLY A 265 13.24 -29.78 15.31
C GLY A 265 14.64 -30.13 14.79
N SER A 266 14.96 -31.42 14.65
CA SER A 266 16.26 -31.91 14.15
C SER A 266 16.29 -32.28 12.66
N LYS A 267 15.15 -32.30 11.93
CA LYS A 267 15.08 -32.68 10.51
C LYS A 267 14.06 -31.81 9.80
N ARG A 268 14.55 -30.83 9.04
CA ARG A 268 13.73 -30.07 8.08
C ARG A 268 13.25 -31.02 6.99
N GLY A 269 11.96 -30.99 6.67
CA GLY A 269 11.44 -31.67 5.49
C GLY A 269 12.15 -31.16 4.23
N ASN A 270 12.09 -31.93 3.14
CA ASN A 270 12.61 -31.48 1.85
C ASN A 270 11.93 -30.14 1.49
N ASP A 271 12.71 -29.10 1.19
CA ASP A 271 12.25 -27.71 0.93
C ASP A 271 11.21 -27.58 -0.22
N SER A 272 10.87 -28.69 -0.88
CA SER A 272 9.99 -28.77 -2.05
C SER A 272 8.58 -29.34 -1.79
N ILE A 273 8.20 -29.64 -0.53
CA ILE A 273 6.88 -30.22 -0.21
C ILE A 273 6.17 -29.32 0.78
N SER A 274 4.96 -28.87 0.44
CA SER A 274 3.99 -28.12 1.26
C SER A 274 4.01 -28.55 2.73
N SER A 275 4.87 -27.91 3.51
CA SER A 275 5.25 -28.40 4.81
C SER A 275 4.37 -27.78 5.88
N LEU A 276 4.38 -28.37 7.06
CA LEU A 276 3.57 -27.83 8.14
C LEU A 276 4.14 -26.46 8.55
N ARG A 277 5.46 -26.28 8.55
CA ARG A 277 6.10 -24.97 8.78
C ARG A 277 5.81 -23.96 7.68
N ASP A 278 5.74 -24.39 6.43
CA ASP A 278 5.41 -23.52 5.29
C ASP A 278 4.04 -22.86 5.49
N TYR A 279 3.00 -23.65 5.80
CA TYR A 279 1.67 -23.14 6.14
C TYR A 279 1.70 -22.07 7.24
N HIS A 280 2.38 -22.37 8.35
CA HIS A 280 2.43 -21.47 9.50
C HIS A 280 3.24 -20.20 9.18
N SER A 281 4.24 -20.30 8.30
CA SER A 281 4.99 -19.14 7.82
C SER A 281 4.15 -18.21 6.96
N ILE A 282 3.30 -18.76 6.07
CA ILE A 282 2.35 -17.99 5.26
C ILE A 282 1.31 -17.34 6.18
N LEU A 283 0.79 -18.08 7.17
CA LEU A 283 -0.16 -17.56 8.16
C LEU A 283 0.44 -16.39 8.94
N LEU A 284 1.68 -16.52 9.42
CA LEU A 284 2.41 -15.42 10.10
C LEU A 284 2.62 -14.23 9.18
N ALA A 285 2.96 -14.46 7.92
CA ALA A 285 3.10 -13.40 6.92
C ALA A 285 1.80 -12.62 6.73
N VAL A 286 0.65 -13.31 6.64
CA VAL A 286 -0.66 -12.65 6.55
C VAL A 286 -1.00 -11.89 7.83
N ILE A 287 -0.67 -12.44 9.01
CA ILE A 287 -0.87 -11.75 10.29
C ILE A 287 -0.02 -10.48 10.37
N GLN A 288 1.23 -10.54 9.93
CA GLN A 288 2.12 -9.39 9.83
C GLN A 288 1.53 -8.34 8.87
N ASP A 289 0.98 -8.76 7.73
CA ASP A 289 0.31 -7.84 6.79
C ASP A 289 -0.86 -7.10 7.46
N ILE A 290 -1.61 -7.75 8.35
CA ILE A 290 -2.66 -7.08 9.15
C ILE A 290 -2.04 -6.07 10.12
N GLU A 291 -1.04 -6.48 10.91
CA GLU A 291 -0.40 -5.61 11.92
C GLU A 291 0.29 -4.38 11.29
N ASP A 292 0.88 -4.53 10.10
CA ASP A 292 1.54 -3.43 9.37
C ASP A 292 0.53 -2.39 8.83
N HIS A 293 -0.68 -2.84 8.50
CA HIS A 293 -1.73 -1.98 7.95
C HIS A 293 -2.66 -1.40 9.03
N VAL A 294 -2.77 -2.05 10.19
CA VAL A 294 -3.66 -1.63 11.28
C VAL A 294 -2.84 -1.21 12.50
N GLN A 295 -2.68 0.11 12.68
CA GLN A 295 -1.87 0.67 13.77
C GLN A 295 -2.35 0.21 15.15
N GLY A 296 -1.42 -0.30 15.96
CA GLY A 296 -1.66 -0.70 17.35
C GLY A 296 -2.45 -2.01 17.50
N LEU A 297 -2.77 -2.70 16.41
CA LEU A 297 -3.35 -4.02 16.47
C LEU A 297 -2.24 -5.05 16.72
N GLU A 298 -2.43 -5.89 17.72
CA GLU A 298 -1.60 -7.06 17.97
C GLU A 298 -2.49 -8.29 17.91
N VAL A 299 -2.23 -9.18 16.96
CA VAL A 299 -2.98 -10.43 16.87
C VAL A 299 -2.50 -11.36 17.96
N LYS A 300 -3.42 -11.75 18.83
CA LYS A 300 -3.18 -12.67 19.93
C LYS A 300 -4.12 -13.85 19.86
N VAL A 301 -3.65 -14.97 20.41
CA VAL A 301 -4.37 -16.22 20.43
C VAL A 301 -4.46 -16.71 21.87
N ASN A 302 -5.64 -17.17 22.25
CA ASN A 302 -5.89 -17.74 23.57
C ASN A 302 -5.59 -19.24 23.55
N VAL A 303 -4.55 -19.64 24.27
CA VAL A 303 -4.25 -21.05 24.55
C VAL A 303 -4.91 -21.43 25.87
N LEU A 304 -5.82 -22.41 25.83
CA LEU A 304 -6.61 -22.85 26.98
C LEU A 304 -5.90 -24.02 27.67
N LEU A 305 -5.70 -23.94 28.99
CA LEU A 305 -5.02 -24.99 29.77
C LEU A 305 -5.97 -26.00 30.40
N MET A 306 -7.24 -25.62 30.57
CA MET A 306 -8.24 -26.38 31.34
C MET A 306 -9.21 -27.19 30.45
N ASN A 307 -8.96 -27.25 29.14
CA ASN A 307 -9.84 -27.99 28.24
C ASN A 307 -9.42 -29.46 28.10
N HIS A 308 -10.40 -30.36 28.06
CA HIS A 308 -10.29 -31.78 27.71
C HIS A 308 -9.87 -31.99 26.24
N VAL A 309 -8.80 -31.32 25.80
CA VAL A 309 -8.30 -31.39 24.43
C VAL A 309 -7.05 -32.25 24.42
N ALA A 310 -7.02 -33.24 23.54
CA ALA A 310 -5.88 -34.08 23.36
C ALA A 310 -4.63 -33.28 22.96
N PRO A 311 -3.44 -33.70 23.41
CA PRO A 311 -3.27 -34.87 24.29
C PRO A 311 -3.57 -34.54 25.79
N PRO A 312 -3.83 -35.50 26.68
CA PRO A 312 -3.97 -35.22 28.12
C PRO A 312 -2.66 -34.69 28.71
N VAL A 313 -2.70 -33.84 29.74
CA VAL A 313 -1.53 -33.41 30.55
C VAL A 313 -0.98 -34.62 31.32
N ALA A 314 -0.41 -35.58 30.57
CA ALA A 314 0.19 -36.84 31.01
C ALA A 314 0.73 -37.70 29.83
N SER A 315 0.48 -37.37 28.55
CA SER A 315 1.08 -38.14 27.43
C SER A 315 2.26 -37.39 26.80
N ALA A 316 3.21 -36.98 27.61
CA ALA A 316 4.59 -37.00 27.17
C ALA A 316 4.98 -38.50 27.13
N ILE A 317 5.23 -39.02 25.94
CA ILE A 317 6.13 -40.16 25.73
C ILE A 317 5.81 -41.38 26.60
N VAL A 318 4.96 -42.30 26.13
CA VAL A 318 5.27 -43.72 26.40
C VAL A 318 6.47 -44.02 25.52
N ARG A 319 7.65 -43.88 26.11
CA ARG A 319 8.84 -44.62 25.68
C ARG A 319 8.47 -46.06 25.94
N ASP A 320 8.20 -46.81 24.88
CA ASP A 320 8.31 -48.27 24.95
C ASP A 320 9.78 -48.58 25.23
N THR A 321 10.12 -48.63 26.52
CA THR A 321 11.13 -49.55 27.01
C THR A 321 10.50 -50.94 26.95
N TYR A 322 10.83 -51.71 25.91
CA TYR A 322 11.51 -53.02 25.96
C TYR A 322 11.78 -53.49 24.53
#